data_AF-A0A816RZ40-F1
#
_entry.id   AF-A0A816RZ40-F1
#
_cell.length_a   1.000
_cell.length_b   1.000
_cell.length_c   1.000
_cell.angle_alpha   90.00
_cell.angle_beta   90.00
_cell.angle_gamma   90.00
#
_symmetry.space_group_name_H-M   'P 1'
#
loop_
_entity.id
_entity.type
_entity.pdbx_description
1 polymer ?
#
loop_
_entity_poly.entity_id
_entity_poly.type
_entity_poly.pdbx_seq_one_letter_code
_entity_poly.pdbx_strand_id
1 'polypeptide(L)'
;MTIIKSDEEPNVRVDASATNIDSTFDDRIEKTRNKSNRYARLGSTGKFYCGGPLDGLRCMCCNNRCGPSNGCNCSACMLLDVQKRKLPHGWLVNRDGASARCSTSVPTKFYCGRMVMPQDSRTDGYCGPTNGEQCTACQRLNEQRYHRYGQI
;
A
#
# COMPACT_ATOMS: atom_id res chain seq x y z
N MET A 1 7.31 -60.23 46.00
CA MET A 1 7.89 -59.09 46.72
C MET A 1 9.14 -58.69 45.97
N THR A 2 9.26 -57.57 45.26
CA THR A 2 8.37 -56.42 45.03
C THR A 2 8.78 -55.82 43.69
N ILE A 3 7.79 -55.33 42.93
CA ILE A 3 7.92 -54.64 41.63
C ILE A 3 8.03 -53.13 41.87
N ILE A 4 8.91 -52.45 41.13
CA ILE A 4 8.88 -51.02 40.75
C ILE A 4 9.66 -50.95 39.41
N LYS A 5 9.09 -50.80 38.20
CA LYS A 5 8.31 -49.68 37.58
C LYS A 5 8.95 -48.32 37.86
N SER A 6 9.24 -47.42 36.92
CA SER A 6 9.11 -47.33 35.45
C SER A 6 9.50 -45.88 35.12
N ASP A 7 10.43 -45.64 34.19
CA ASP A 7 10.64 -44.31 33.62
C ASP A 7 10.36 -44.36 32.12
N GLU A 8 9.11 -44.04 31.76
CA GLU A 8 8.69 -43.72 30.40
C GLU A 8 9.23 -42.33 30.02
N GLU A 9 9.97 -42.25 28.91
CA GLU A 9 10.34 -40.97 28.31
C GLU A 9 9.12 -40.27 27.67
N PRO A 10 9.00 -38.93 27.78
CA PRO A 10 7.82 -38.23 27.32
C PRO A 10 7.78 -38.14 25.78
N ASN A 11 6.67 -38.67 25.25
CA ASN A 11 6.21 -38.56 23.87
C ASN A 11 5.94 -37.08 23.51
N VAL A 12 6.89 -36.45 22.80
CA VAL A 12 6.70 -35.09 22.25
C VAL A 12 5.74 -35.17 21.07
N ARG A 13 4.50 -34.77 21.32
CA ARG A 13 3.51 -34.47 20.27
C ARG A 13 3.97 -33.25 19.49
N VAL A 14 4.42 -33.46 18.25
CA VAL A 14 4.54 -32.39 17.26
C VAL A 14 3.17 -32.17 16.62
N ASP A 15 2.37 -31.30 17.25
CA ASP A 15 1.10 -30.85 16.68
C ASP A 15 1.34 -29.98 15.44
N ALA A 16 0.50 -30.23 14.44
CA ALA A 16 0.48 -29.60 13.14
C ALA A 16 0.23 -28.08 13.23
N SER A 17 1.02 -27.32 12.49
CA SER A 17 0.58 -26.22 11.60
C SER A 17 1.80 -25.43 11.18
N ALA A 18 2.50 -25.91 10.14
CA ALA A 18 3.45 -25.10 9.41
C ALA A 18 2.66 -24.00 8.67
N THR A 19 2.52 -22.88 9.36
CA THR A 19 2.41 -21.51 8.85
C THR A 19 2.24 -21.39 7.33
N ASN A 20 1.01 -21.10 6.90
CA ASN A 20 0.77 -20.45 5.61
C ASN A 20 1.47 -19.09 5.64
N ILE A 21 2.73 -19.05 5.21
CA ILE A 21 3.38 -17.80 4.84
C ILE A 21 2.78 -17.40 3.49
N ASP A 22 1.55 -16.88 3.50
CA ASP A 22 1.04 -16.04 2.40
C ASP A 22 1.68 -14.66 2.56
N SER A 23 3.02 -14.62 2.54
CA SER A 23 3.72 -13.41 2.13
C SER A 23 3.55 -13.37 0.62
N THR A 24 2.49 -12.73 0.16
CA THR A 24 2.23 -12.51 -1.27
C THR A 24 3.52 -12.02 -1.91
N PHE A 25 4.20 -12.90 -2.63
CA PHE A 25 5.41 -12.54 -3.35
C PHE A 25 5.02 -11.49 -4.39
N ASP A 26 5.51 -10.26 -4.22
CA ASP A 26 5.26 -9.15 -5.14
C ASP A 26 5.99 -9.43 -6.45
N ASP A 27 5.37 -10.19 -7.36
CA ASP A 27 5.91 -10.45 -8.69
C ASP A 27 5.88 -9.17 -9.53
N ARG A 28 7.03 -8.50 -9.60
CA ARG A 28 7.24 -7.27 -10.37
C ARG A 28 7.33 -7.51 -11.88
N ILE A 29 7.47 -8.77 -12.30
CA ILE A 29 7.54 -9.19 -13.70
C ILE A 29 6.14 -9.49 -14.23
N GLU A 30 5.24 -10.00 -13.38
CA GLU A 30 3.87 -10.30 -13.76
C GLU A 30 3.15 -9.06 -14.33
N LYS A 31 2.43 -9.27 -15.44
CA LYS A 31 1.54 -8.26 -16.02
C LYS A 31 0.10 -8.56 -15.61
N THR A 32 -0.60 -7.56 -15.05
CA THR A 32 -2.04 -7.64 -14.78
C THR A 32 -2.78 -6.59 -15.59
N ARG A 33 -3.97 -6.91 -16.14
CA ARG A 33 -4.82 -5.92 -16.83
C ARG A 33 -5.55 -5.05 -15.82
N ASN A 34 -5.54 -3.73 -16.04
CA ASN A 34 -6.34 -2.78 -15.26
C ASN A 34 -7.73 -2.57 -15.87
N LYS A 35 -8.59 -1.75 -15.23
CA LYS A 35 -9.96 -1.46 -15.70
C LYS A 35 -10.02 -0.81 -17.09
N SER A 36 -8.95 -0.15 -17.55
CA SER A 36 -8.85 0.38 -18.93
C SER A 36 -8.33 -0.66 -19.93
N ASN A 37 -8.28 -1.94 -19.56
CA ASN A 37 -7.75 -3.04 -20.37
C ASN A 37 -6.26 -2.86 -20.79
N ARG A 38 -5.48 -2.06 -20.04
CA ARG A 38 -4.05 -1.88 -20.26
C ARG A 38 -3.26 -2.83 -19.36
N TYR A 39 -2.19 -3.44 -19.88
CA TYR A 39 -1.25 -4.19 -19.07
C TYR A 39 -0.52 -3.25 -18.11
N ALA A 40 -0.53 -3.60 -16.83
CA ALA A 40 0.18 -2.90 -15.76
C ALA A 40 1.16 -3.85 -15.05
N ARG A 41 2.23 -3.28 -14.52
CA ARG A 41 3.24 -3.97 -13.68
C ARG A 41 3.50 -3.18 -12.41
N LEU A 42 3.98 -3.86 -11.36
CA LEU A 42 4.48 -3.20 -10.17
C LEU A 42 5.76 -2.40 -10.50
N GLY A 43 5.78 -1.12 -10.15
CA GLY A 43 6.98 -0.28 -10.19
C GLY A 43 7.86 -0.48 -8.97
N SER A 44 8.97 0.28 -8.86
CA SER A 44 9.89 0.23 -7.72
C SER A 44 9.19 0.43 -6.37
N THR A 45 8.20 1.33 -6.34
CA THR A 45 7.36 1.65 -5.17
C THR A 45 6.33 0.57 -4.81
N GLY A 46 6.17 -0.49 -5.63
CA GLY A 46 5.11 -1.48 -5.44
C GLY A 46 3.73 -0.99 -5.92
N LYS A 47 3.62 0.14 -6.61
CA LYS A 47 2.38 0.55 -7.28
C LYS A 47 2.27 -0.05 -8.68
N PHE A 48 1.05 -0.29 -9.14
CA PHE A 48 0.82 -0.67 -10.53
C PHE A 48 0.99 0.53 -11.48
N TYR A 49 1.62 0.31 -12.62
CA TYR A 49 1.74 1.30 -13.68
C TYR A 49 1.58 0.66 -15.06
N CYS A 50 0.87 1.33 -15.98
CA CYS A 50 0.58 0.80 -17.31
C CYS A 50 1.30 1.52 -18.46
N GLY A 51 2.11 2.54 -18.18
CA GLY A 51 2.85 3.30 -19.20
C GLY A 51 2.00 4.21 -20.10
N GLY A 52 0.67 4.07 -20.11
CA GLY A 52 -0.22 4.85 -20.97
C GLY A 52 -0.49 6.27 -20.45
N PRO A 53 -1.33 7.05 -21.15
CA PRO A 53 -1.66 8.41 -20.72
C PRO A 53 -2.37 8.43 -19.36
N LEU A 54 -2.14 9.49 -18.58
CA LEU A 54 -2.91 9.78 -17.38
C LEU A 54 -4.30 10.29 -17.75
N ASP A 55 -5.25 9.92 -16.91
CA ASP A 55 -6.60 10.47 -16.86
C ASP A 55 -6.68 11.67 -15.89
N GLY A 56 -7.71 12.51 -16.07
CA GLY A 56 -7.94 13.71 -15.27
C GLY A 56 -7.06 14.89 -15.68
N LEU A 57 -6.98 15.90 -14.80
CA LEU A 57 -6.22 17.12 -15.04
C LEU A 57 -4.72 16.81 -15.18
N ARG A 58 -4.06 17.49 -16.13
CA ARG A 58 -2.61 17.43 -16.30
C ARG A 58 -1.93 17.94 -15.03
N CYS A 59 -1.07 17.10 -14.46
CA CYS A 59 -0.32 17.43 -13.28
C CYS A 59 1.01 18.07 -13.68
N MET A 60 1.49 19.09 -12.96
CA MET A 60 2.82 19.68 -13.23
C MET A 60 3.97 18.83 -12.68
N CYS A 61 3.69 17.78 -11.89
CA CYS A 61 4.71 16.91 -11.30
C CYS A 61 5.05 15.66 -12.13
N CYS A 62 4.52 15.53 -13.35
CA CYS A 62 4.64 14.31 -14.16
C CYS A 62 4.66 14.59 -15.67
N ASN A 63 5.21 13.66 -16.45
CA ASN A 63 5.22 13.70 -17.92
C ASN A 63 3.87 13.30 -18.57
N ASN A 64 2.76 13.38 -17.83
CA ASN A 64 1.42 12.95 -18.24
C ASN A 64 1.30 11.46 -18.65
N ARG A 65 2.25 10.60 -18.27
CA ARG A 65 2.16 9.15 -18.44
C ARG A 65 2.06 8.43 -17.09
N CYS A 66 1.45 7.25 -17.10
CA CYS A 66 1.32 6.37 -15.95
C CYS A 66 2.61 5.58 -15.74
N GLY A 67 3.50 5.94 -14.80
CA GLY A 67 4.79 5.24 -14.69
C GLY A 67 5.67 5.69 -13.51
N PRO A 68 6.51 4.81 -12.96
CA PRO A 68 7.31 5.11 -11.77
C PRO A 68 8.46 6.11 -12.02
N SER A 69 8.94 6.23 -13.26
CA SER A 69 10.16 6.99 -13.58
C SER A 69 9.95 8.50 -13.71
N ASN A 70 8.74 8.96 -14.03
CA ASN A 70 8.35 10.39 -14.00
C ASN A 70 6.83 10.59 -14.20
N GLY A 71 6.02 9.62 -13.77
CA GLY A 71 4.60 9.54 -14.03
C GLY A 71 3.79 9.39 -12.75
N CYS A 72 2.57 9.93 -12.73
CA CYS A 72 1.63 9.56 -11.68
C CYS A 72 1.08 8.15 -11.94
N ASN A 73 0.32 7.62 -11.00
CA ASN A 73 -0.51 6.45 -11.22
C ASN A 73 -1.85 6.92 -11.85
N CYS A 74 -2.34 6.24 -12.89
CA CYS A 74 -3.65 6.56 -13.47
C CYS A 74 -4.78 5.99 -12.61
N SER A 75 -6.02 6.47 -12.77
CA SER A 75 -7.16 5.99 -11.96
C SER A 75 -7.37 4.48 -12.08
N ALA A 76 -7.25 3.92 -13.29
CA ALA A 76 -7.38 2.48 -13.51
C ALA A 76 -6.29 1.65 -12.80
N CYS A 77 -5.06 2.15 -12.74
CA CYS A 77 -4.00 1.49 -11.98
C CYS A 77 -4.12 1.72 -10.46
N MET A 78 -4.68 2.86 -10.02
CA MET A 78 -5.00 3.07 -8.61
C MET A 78 -6.09 2.09 -8.14
N LEU A 79 -7.13 1.88 -8.95
CA LEU A 79 -8.17 0.91 -8.64
C LEU A 79 -7.57 -0.51 -8.54
N LEU A 80 -6.65 -0.86 -9.44
CA LEU A 80 -5.93 -2.12 -9.37
C LEU A 80 -5.08 -2.23 -8.09
N ASP A 81 -4.41 -1.15 -7.69
CA ASP A 81 -3.66 -1.07 -6.43
C ASP A 81 -4.56 -1.35 -5.22
N VAL A 82 -5.74 -0.74 -5.17
CA VAL A 82 -6.75 -0.92 -4.11
C VAL A 82 -7.27 -2.35 -4.07
N GLN A 83 -7.61 -2.90 -5.25
CA GLN A 83 -8.18 -4.26 -5.36
C GLN A 83 -7.17 -5.34 -4.99
N LYS A 84 -5.94 -5.27 -5.51
CA LYS A 84 -4.90 -6.29 -5.24
C LYS A 84 -4.46 -6.28 -3.77
N ARG A 85 -4.46 -5.11 -3.13
CA ARG A 85 -4.20 -4.96 -1.69
C ARG A 85 -5.43 -5.19 -0.81
N LYS A 86 -6.61 -5.42 -1.41
CA LYS A 86 -7.90 -5.57 -0.71
C LYS A 86 -8.16 -4.42 0.27
N LEU A 87 -7.87 -3.19 -0.14
CA LEU A 87 -8.00 -2.03 0.75
C LEU A 87 -9.48 -1.66 0.96
N PRO A 88 -9.87 -1.23 2.19
CA PRO A 88 -11.23 -0.77 2.45
C PRO A 88 -11.58 0.52 1.69
N HIS A 89 -12.88 0.83 1.63
CA HIS A 89 -13.34 2.10 1.07
C HIS A 89 -12.67 3.31 1.74
N GLY A 90 -12.32 4.33 0.96
CA GLY A 90 -11.61 5.52 1.44
C GLY A 90 -10.10 5.35 1.65
N TRP A 91 -9.55 4.19 1.31
CA TRP A 91 -8.11 3.97 1.24
C TRP A 91 -7.59 4.04 -0.19
N LEU A 92 -6.42 4.65 -0.35
CA LEU A 92 -5.69 4.73 -1.61
C LEU A 92 -4.21 4.45 -1.36
N VAL A 93 -3.39 4.46 -2.41
CA VAL A 93 -1.95 4.17 -2.30
C VAL A 93 -1.14 5.37 -2.75
N ASN A 94 -0.41 6.01 -1.83
CA ASN A 94 0.36 7.23 -2.09
C ASN A 94 1.57 6.96 -3.01
N ARG A 95 2.27 8.01 -3.48
CA ARG A 95 3.38 7.86 -4.45
C ARG A 95 4.52 6.92 -4.04
N ASP A 96 4.72 6.71 -2.74
CA ASP A 96 5.76 5.82 -2.22
C ASP A 96 5.30 4.36 -2.13
N GLY A 97 4.06 4.07 -2.51
CA GLY A 97 3.48 2.72 -2.45
C GLY A 97 2.80 2.36 -1.14
N ALA A 98 2.72 3.29 -0.19
CA ALA A 98 2.08 3.05 1.09
C ALA A 98 0.56 3.23 0.99
N SER A 99 -0.18 2.27 1.55
CA SER A 99 -1.61 2.43 1.82
C SER A 99 -1.82 3.64 2.71
N ALA A 100 -2.76 4.50 2.33
CA ALA A 100 -3.09 5.73 3.03
C ALA A 100 -4.60 5.86 3.17
N ARG A 101 -5.05 6.14 4.38
CA ARG A 101 -6.46 6.29 4.74
C ARG A 101 -6.86 7.76 4.64
N CYS A 102 -8.03 8.03 4.07
CA CYS A 102 -8.64 9.35 4.17
C CYS A 102 -9.00 9.69 5.64
N SER A 103 -8.79 10.92 6.06
CA SER A 103 -9.12 11.38 7.40
C SER A 103 -10.62 11.39 7.62
N THR A 104 -11.08 10.93 8.79
CA THR A 104 -12.49 11.06 9.19
C THR A 104 -12.86 12.50 9.53
N SER A 105 -11.93 13.27 10.13
CA SER A 105 -12.17 14.68 10.52
C SER A 105 -11.93 15.69 9.40
N VAL A 106 -11.12 15.36 8.39
CA VAL A 106 -10.75 16.26 7.28
C VAL A 106 -10.74 15.43 5.98
N PRO A 107 -11.91 15.21 5.34
CA PRO A 107 -12.10 14.21 4.27
C PRO A 107 -11.36 14.50 2.95
N THR A 108 -10.47 15.48 2.94
CA THR A 108 -9.56 15.83 1.85
C THR A 108 -8.12 15.42 2.11
N LYS A 109 -7.77 15.02 3.35
CA LYS A 109 -6.41 14.65 3.75
C LYS A 109 -6.25 13.14 3.90
N PHE A 110 -5.16 12.60 3.37
CA PHE A 110 -4.76 11.19 3.51
C PHE A 110 -3.58 11.00 4.46
N TYR A 111 -3.52 9.88 5.19
CA TYR A 111 -2.42 9.58 6.08
C TYR A 111 -1.98 8.12 5.94
N CYS A 112 -0.67 7.87 5.85
CA CYS A 112 -0.14 6.51 5.67
C CYS A 112 0.35 5.86 6.98
N GLY A 113 0.40 6.61 8.09
CA GLY A 113 0.80 6.08 9.39
C GLY A 113 2.26 5.62 9.50
N ARG A 114 3.08 5.79 8.45
CA ARG A 114 4.51 5.45 8.49
C ARG A 114 5.31 6.51 9.26
N MET A 115 6.40 6.09 9.90
CA MET A 115 7.42 6.99 10.47
C MET A 115 8.25 7.59 9.34
N VAL A 116 8.03 8.86 9.00
CA VAL A 116 8.61 9.52 7.83
C VAL A 116 9.15 10.92 8.13
N MET A 117 9.03 11.37 9.38
CA MET A 117 9.60 12.62 9.85
C MET A 117 10.28 12.45 11.22
N PRO A 118 11.13 11.43 11.43
CA PRO A 118 11.70 11.11 12.75
C PRO A 118 12.60 12.22 13.32
N GLN A 119 13.00 13.19 12.50
CA GLN A 119 13.85 14.31 12.89
C GLN A 119 13.07 15.61 13.17
N ASP A 120 11.74 15.62 12.99
CA ASP A 120 10.92 16.80 13.29
C ASP A 120 10.45 16.77 14.74
N SER A 121 11.10 17.58 15.58
CA SER A 121 10.83 17.67 17.02
C SER A 121 9.44 18.22 17.38
N ARG A 122 8.67 18.70 16.39
CA ARG A 122 7.29 19.20 16.58
C ARG A 122 6.25 18.09 16.44
N THR A 123 6.66 16.88 16.08
CA THR A 123 5.78 15.76 15.76
C THR A 123 6.25 14.49 16.48
N ASP A 124 5.41 13.46 16.49
CA ASP A 124 5.75 12.09 16.93
C ASP A 124 6.55 11.30 15.87
N GLY A 125 6.86 11.92 14.73
CA GLY A 125 7.60 11.31 13.63
C GLY A 125 6.73 10.54 12.62
N TYR A 126 5.43 10.38 12.86
CA TYR A 126 4.53 9.59 12.03
C TYR A 126 3.62 10.44 11.14
N CYS A 127 3.34 9.94 9.93
CA CYS A 127 2.36 10.54 9.04
C CYS A 127 0.94 10.27 9.54
N GLY A 128 0.37 11.15 10.35
CA GLY A 128 -0.98 10.99 10.91
C GLY A 128 -1.52 12.27 11.53
N PRO A 129 -2.85 12.38 11.72
CA PRO A 129 -3.46 13.59 12.29
C PRO A 129 -3.31 13.71 13.81
N THR A 130 -2.77 12.69 14.48
CA THR A 130 -2.61 12.65 15.94
C THR A 130 -1.14 12.90 16.25
N ASN A 131 -0.79 14.15 16.62
CA ASN A 131 0.57 14.57 16.94
C ASN A 131 1.62 14.36 15.82
N GLY A 132 1.16 14.21 14.57
CA GLY A 132 1.98 14.11 13.38
C GLY A 132 1.51 15.08 12.30
N GLU A 133 2.30 15.23 11.25
CA GLU A 133 1.92 15.98 10.06
C GLU A 133 1.65 15.07 8.86
N GLN A 134 1.07 15.63 7.80
CA GLN A 134 0.93 14.88 6.55
C GLN A 134 2.28 14.81 5.83
N CYS A 135 2.78 13.60 5.50
CA CYS A 135 4.00 13.47 4.71
C CYS A 135 3.81 13.92 3.26
N THR A 136 4.90 14.31 2.59
CA THR A 136 4.87 14.80 1.19
C THR A 136 4.20 13.81 0.25
N ALA A 137 4.39 12.50 0.45
CA ALA A 137 3.75 11.48 -0.40
C ALA A 137 2.22 11.50 -0.28
N CYS A 138 1.69 11.68 0.94
CA CYS A 138 0.26 11.79 1.19
C CYS A 138 -0.31 13.16 0.78
N GLN A 139 0.46 14.25 0.94
CA GLN A 139 0.05 15.56 0.42
C GLN A 139 -0.22 15.50 -1.09
N ARG A 140 0.67 14.86 -1.85
CA ARG A 140 0.47 14.63 -3.30
C ARG A 140 -0.74 13.76 -3.60
N LEU A 141 -1.07 12.82 -2.72
CA LEU A 141 -2.26 11.98 -2.87
C LEU A 141 -3.56 12.80 -2.75
N ASN A 142 -3.60 13.85 -1.92
CA ASN A 142 -4.77 14.75 -1.84
C ASN A 142 -5.07 15.39 -3.21
N GLU A 143 -4.04 15.98 -3.84
CA GLU A 143 -4.14 16.61 -5.16
C GLU A 143 -4.62 15.60 -6.22
N GLN A 144 -4.01 14.42 -6.23
CA GLN A 144 -4.36 13.36 -7.17
C GLN A 144 -5.79 12.83 -6.94
N ARG A 145 -6.24 12.72 -5.68
CA ARG A 145 -7.61 12.30 -5.38
C ARG A 145 -8.62 13.27 -5.98
N TYR A 146 -8.41 14.57 -5.77
CA TYR A 146 -9.32 15.59 -6.27
C TYR A 146 -9.41 15.58 -7.81
N HIS A 147 -8.27 15.49 -8.50
CA HIS A 147 -8.24 15.62 -9.96
C HIS A 147 -8.40 14.32 -10.77
N ARG A 148 -8.19 13.15 -10.14
CA ARG A 148 -8.05 11.88 -10.87
C ARG A 148 -8.76 10.70 -10.23
N TYR A 149 -8.64 10.53 -8.92
CA TYR A 149 -9.21 9.36 -8.23
C TYR A 149 -10.61 9.61 -7.66
N GLY A 150 -11.28 10.67 -8.10
CA GLY A 150 -12.60 11.12 -7.62
C GLY A 150 -13.66 10.01 -7.47
N GLN A 151 -13.54 9.00 -8.33
CA GLN A 151 -14.49 7.91 -8.56
C GLN A 151 -14.02 6.55 -8.00
N ILE A 152 -12.92 6.55 -7.24
CA ILE A 152 -12.37 5.39 -6.52
C ILE A 152 -12.61 5.58 -5.03
#